data_AF-A0AAV4AHJ2-F1
#
_entry.id   AF-A0AAV4AHJ2-F1
#
_cell.length_a   1.000
_cell.length_b   1.000
_cell.length_c   1.000
_cell.angle_alpha   90.00
_cell.angle_beta   90.00
_cell.angle_gamma   90.00
#
_symmetry.space_group_name_H-M   'P 1'
#
loop_
_entity.id
_entity.type
_entity.pdbx_description
1 polymer ?
#
loop_
_entity_poly.entity_id
_entity_poly.type
_entity_poly.pdbx_seq_one_letter_code
_entity_poly.pdbx_strand_id
1 'polypeptide(L)'
;MKSILEEYKCGKARLLTMLEESDDPVVKTLQPSLKTGRKWKVTEAVDEAKECFKMNEVIGQTQTDRRGLGSTTAKWWSKTEGKEKRDMVTDEIRNKEDSKLVQKAVQQPQQGQWTNWDTAIQRSLIWNDIWHMAPLRISFLIRSVYDLLPSNANLVRWVKKDNPKCPLSQGRQTTEHVLSSCKVALSQGRYTWRHNRVLQELASVISTAKGEIQPSSTSSTVFTTEDGVKKWHGGSVIINICEITLLSSDHLPLP
;
A
#
# COMPACT_ATOMS: atom_id res chain seq x y z
N MET A 1 0.63 5.23 -10.90
CA MET A 1 1.71 4.92 -11.87
C MET A 1 1.23 3.74 -12.68
N LYS A 2 1.13 3.88 -14.00
CA LYS A 2 0.71 2.79 -14.89
C LYS A 2 1.89 1.85 -15.14
N SER A 3 1.61 0.56 -15.27
CA SER A 3 2.67 -0.42 -15.51
C SER A 3 3.20 -0.28 -16.94
N ILE A 4 4.51 -0.46 -17.15
CA ILE A 4 5.09 -0.46 -18.51
C ILE A 4 4.42 -1.54 -19.37
N LEU A 5 4.06 -2.68 -18.76
CA LEU A 5 3.34 -3.76 -19.43
C LEU A 5 1.94 -3.33 -19.87
N GLU A 6 1.23 -2.61 -19.00
CA GLU A 6 -0.11 -2.09 -19.27
C GLU A 6 -0.06 -1.10 -20.44
N GLU A 7 0.87 -0.15 -20.42
CA GLU A 7 1.07 0.81 -21.53
C GLU A 7 1.48 0.11 -22.83
N TYR A 8 2.34 -0.91 -22.76
CA TYR A 8 2.69 -1.73 -23.92
C TYR A 8 1.45 -2.41 -24.52
N LYS A 9 0.62 -3.07 -23.70
CA LYS A 9 -0.61 -3.75 -24.15
C LYS A 9 -1.60 -2.76 -24.75
N CYS A 10 -1.83 -1.63 -24.06
CA CYS A 10 -2.69 -0.55 -24.52
C CYS A 10 -2.22 0.03 -25.85
N GLY A 11 -0.92 0.31 -25.98
CA GLY A 11 -0.34 0.86 -27.20
C GLY A 11 -0.49 -0.09 -28.39
N LYS A 12 -0.28 -1.41 -28.18
CA LYS A 12 -0.49 -2.42 -29.22
C LYS A 12 -1.96 -2.57 -29.60
N ALA A 13 -2.88 -2.59 -28.63
CA ALA A 13 -4.30 -2.67 -28.89
C ALA A 13 -4.83 -1.46 -29.65
N ARG A 14 -4.40 -0.26 -29.26
CA ARG A 14 -4.71 1.00 -29.96
C ARG A 14 -4.21 1.00 -31.39
N LEU A 15 -2.99 0.50 -31.62
CA LEU A 15 -2.44 0.38 -32.97
C LEU A 15 -3.26 -0.60 -33.81
N LEU A 16 -3.66 -1.75 -33.24
CA LEU A 16 -4.47 -2.73 -33.96
C LEU A 16 -5.82 -2.13 -34.36
N THR A 17 -6.54 -1.54 -33.42
CA THR A 17 -7.85 -0.95 -33.69
C THR A 17 -7.76 0.22 -34.68
N MET A 18 -6.68 1.00 -34.65
CA MET A 18 -6.42 2.04 -35.64
C MET A 18 -6.20 1.49 -37.06
N LEU A 19 -5.55 0.33 -37.18
CA LEU A 19 -5.33 -0.32 -38.48
C LEU A 19 -6.63 -0.94 -39.02
N GLU A 20 -7.46 -1.53 -38.14
CA GLU A 20 -8.77 -2.08 -38.50
C GLU A 20 -9.76 -1.00 -38.97
N GLU A 21 -9.71 0.18 -38.34
CA GLU A 21 -10.57 1.33 -38.64
C GLU A 21 -9.92 2.33 -39.61
N SER A 22 -8.85 1.93 -40.32
CA SER A 22 -8.18 2.83 -41.27
C SER A 22 -9.09 3.16 -42.47
N ASP A 23 -9.07 4.43 -42.88
CA ASP A 23 -9.75 4.90 -44.09
C ASP A 23 -9.09 4.39 -45.38
N ASP A 24 -7.82 3.95 -45.32
CA ASP A 24 -7.09 3.43 -46.46
C ASP A 24 -7.53 1.97 -46.77
N PRO A 25 -8.15 1.71 -47.94
CA PRO A 25 -8.63 0.38 -48.29
C PRO A 25 -7.50 -0.65 -48.39
N VAL A 26 -6.28 -0.24 -48.75
CA VAL A 26 -5.11 -1.13 -48.84
C VAL A 26 -4.71 -1.62 -47.46
N VAL A 27 -4.62 -0.71 -46.48
CA VAL A 27 -4.31 -1.03 -45.09
C VAL A 27 -5.36 -1.95 -44.49
N LYS A 28 -6.64 -1.66 -44.75
CA LYS A 28 -7.78 -2.45 -44.27
C LYS A 28 -7.82 -3.86 -44.84
N THR A 29 -7.37 -4.04 -46.09
CA THR A 29 -7.32 -5.34 -46.76
C THR A 29 -6.13 -6.17 -46.29
N LEU A 30 -4.96 -5.54 -46.11
CA LEU A 30 -3.73 -6.24 -45.72
C LEU A 30 -3.72 -6.71 -44.27
N GLN A 31 -4.41 -5.99 -43.36
CA GLN A 31 -4.44 -6.25 -41.91
C GLN A 31 -3.09 -6.72 -41.35
N PRO A 32 -2.06 -5.85 -41.34
CA PRO A 32 -0.72 -6.26 -40.99
C PRO A 32 -0.66 -6.83 -39.57
N SER A 33 -0.15 -8.06 -39.45
CA SER A 33 -0.04 -8.73 -38.15
C SER A 33 0.92 -7.98 -37.24
N LEU A 34 0.43 -7.52 -36.09
CA LEU A 34 1.29 -6.85 -35.12
C LEU A 34 2.21 -7.85 -34.43
N LYS A 35 3.52 -7.55 -34.46
CA LYS A 35 4.52 -8.29 -33.70
C LYS A 35 4.24 -8.14 -32.20
N THR A 36 3.64 -9.18 -31.64
CA THR A 36 3.41 -9.39 -30.21
C THR A 36 4.20 -10.61 -29.75
N GLY A 37 4.59 -10.64 -28.47
CA GLY A 37 5.41 -11.73 -27.94
C GLY A 37 4.64 -13.06 -27.85
N ARG A 38 5.34 -14.15 -27.50
CA ARG A 38 4.71 -15.48 -27.38
C ARG A 38 3.63 -15.57 -26.29
N LYS A 39 3.74 -14.78 -25.22
CA LYS A 39 2.88 -14.88 -24.02
C LYS A 39 1.55 -14.13 -24.14
N TRP A 40 1.42 -13.22 -25.11
CA TRP A 40 0.26 -12.36 -25.22
C TRP A 40 0.08 -11.93 -26.67
N LYS A 41 -1.13 -12.11 -27.19
CA LYS A 41 -1.51 -11.70 -28.53
C LYS A 41 -2.55 -10.59 -28.44
N VAL A 42 -2.35 -9.58 -29.27
CA VAL A 42 -3.21 -8.38 -29.29
C VAL A 42 -4.57 -8.65 -29.92
N THR A 43 -4.64 -9.52 -30.93
CA THR A 43 -5.89 -9.86 -31.62
C THR A 43 -6.87 -10.49 -30.64
N GLU A 44 -6.44 -11.55 -29.95
CA GLU A 44 -7.23 -12.25 -28.93
C GLU A 44 -7.69 -11.29 -27.82
N ALA A 45 -6.83 -10.39 -27.34
CA ALA A 45 -7.19 -9.43 -26.30
C ALA A 45 -8.20 -8.36 -26.76
N VAL A 46 -8.09 -7.89 -28.01
CA VAL A 46 -9.03 -6.92 -28.58
C VAL A 46 -10.37 -7.60 -28.88
N ASP A 47 -10.37 -8.83 -29.37
CA ASP A 47 -11.58 -9.59 -29.61
C ASP A 47 -12.33 -9.89 -28.30
N GLU A 48 -11.61 -10.31 -27.25
CA GLU A 48 -12.16 -10.51 -25.91
C GLU A 48 -12.74 -9.20 -25.34
N ALA A 49 -12.13 -8.05 -25.62
CA ALA A 49 -12.67 -6.74 -25.23
C ALA A 49 -13.96 -6.40 -26.01
N LYS A 50 -13.97 -6.63 -27.33
CA LYS A 50 -15.16 -6.47 -28.18
C LYS A 50 -16.32 -7.36 -27.71
N GLU A 51 -16.04 -8.59 -27.31
CA GLU A 51 -17.03 -9.52 -26.75
C GLU A 51 -17.58 -9.05 -25.40
N CYS A 52 -16.73 -8.55 -24.50
CA CYS A 52 -17.17 -7.94 -23.24
C CYS A 52 -18.12 -6.76 -23.48
N PHE A 53 -17.85 -5.91 -24.48
CA PHE A 53 -18.77 -4.83 -24.81
C PHE A 53 -20.12 -5.32 -25.33
N LYS A 54 -20.14 -6.34 -26.19
CA LYS A 54 -21.39 -6.96 -26.65
C LYS A 54 -22.18 -7.53 -25.47
N MET A 55 -21.50 -8.18 -24.54
CA MET A 55 -22.13 -8.71 -23.31
C MET A 55 -22.70 -7.58 -22.44
N ASN A 56 -21.93 -6.52 -22.21
CA ASN A 56 -22.39 -5.35 -21.45
C ASN A 56 -23.59 -4.67 -22.10
N GLU A 57 -23.65 -4.67 -23.43
CA GLU A 57 -24.79 -4.14 -24.18
C GLU A 57 -26.05 -4.99 -24.01
N VAL A 58 -25.92 -6.31 -23.94
CA VAL A 58 -27.03 -7.24 -23.64
C VAL A 58 -27.53 -7.09 -22.21
N ILE A 59 -26.61 -6.97 -21.24
CA ILE A 59 -26.95 -6.77 -19.83
C ILE A 59 -27.67 -5.43 -19.63
N GLY A 60 -27.29 -4.43 -20.43
CA GLY A 60 -27.84 -3.09 -20.33
C GLY A 60 -27.25 -2.31 -19.14
N GLN A 61 -27.87 -1.17 -18.83
CA GLN A 61 -27.39 -0.32 -17.75
C GLN A 61 -27.87 -0.85 -16.39
N THR A 62 -26.92 -1.36 -15.60
CA THR A 62 -27.18 -1.80 -14.23
C THR A 62 -26.98 -0.66 -13.23
N GLN A 63 -27.67 -0.73 -12.10
CA GLN A 63 -27.41 0.17 -10.97
C GLN A 63 -26.07 -0.20 -10.32
N THR A 64 -25.03 0.61 -10.54
CA THR A 64 -23.72 0.45 -9.90
C THR A 64 -23.63 1.19 -8.56
N ASP A 65 -24.36 2.30 -8.43
CA ASP A 65 -24.29 3.20 -7.28
C ASP A 65 -25.66 3.42 -6.62
N ARG A 66 -25.65 4.07 -5.46
CA ARG A 66 -26.86 4.54 -4.76
C ARG A 66 -27.57 5.71 -5.46
N ARG A 67 -27.06 6.17 -6.62
CA ARG A 67 -27.62 7.29 -7.41
C ARG A 67 -28.87 6.91 -8.22
N GLY A 68 -29.17 5.62 -8.35
CA GLY A 68 -30.32 5.12 -9.10
C GLY A 68 -30.07 4.97 -10.60
N LEU A 69 -31.04 4.36 -11.30
CA LEU A 69 -31.00 4.14 -12.75
C LEU A 69 -31.13 5.48 -13.51
N GLY A 70 -30.39 5.64 -14.60
CA GLY A 70 -30.44 6.84 -15.45
C GLY A 70 -29.55 8.01 -15.00
N SER A 71 -28.85 7.90 -13.84
CA SER A 71 -27.90 8.93 -13.40
C SER A 71 -26.63 9.00 -14.25
N THR A 72 -26.28 7.92 -14.95
CA THR A 72 -25.09 7.84 -15.82
C THR A 72 -25.50 7.72 -17.28
N THR A 73 -24.79 8.41 -18.17
CA THR A 73 -24.96 8.23 -19.61
C THR A 73 -24.16 7.00 -20.04
N ALA A 74 -24.86 5.94 -20.46
CA ALA A 74 -24.21 4.73 -20.95
C ALA A 74 -23.61 4.97 -22.35
N LYS A 75 -22.33 4.59 -22.50
CA LYS A 75 -21.67 4.54 -23.81
C LYS A 75 -21.86 3.15 -24.41
N TRP A 76 -22.52 3.07 -25.55
CA TRP A 76 -22.82 1.81 -26.23
C TRP A 76 -21.81 1.56 -27.33
N TRP A 77 -21.30 0.33 -27.39
CA TRP A 77 -20.33 -0.06 -28.40
C TRP A 77 -20.89 0.00 -29.82
N SER A 78 -22.16 -0.35 -30.00
CA SER A 78 -22.85 -0.25 -31.30
C SER A 78 -23.00 1.18 -31.82
N LYS A 79 -23.03 2.18 -30.94
CA LYS A 79 -23.29 3.59 -31.26
C LYS A 79 -22.03 4.46 -31.29
N THR A 80 -20.88 3.91 -30.88
CA THR A 80 -19.62 4.64 -30.82
C THR A 80 -18.79 4.35 -32.07
N GLU A 81 -18.11 5.37 -32.57
CA GLU A 81 -17.31 5.28 -33.80
C GLU A 81 -15.96 5.98 -33.64
N GLY A 82 -14.99 5.55 -34.45
CA GLY A 82 -13.67 6.16 -34.56
C GLY A 82 -12.89 6.20 -33.24
N LYS A 83 -12.44 7.40 -32.85
CA LYS A 83 -11.57 7.57 -31.68
C LYS A 83 -12.21 7.06 -30.39
N GLU A 84 -13.49 7.34 -30.16
CA GLU A 84 -14.17 6.95 -28.93
C GLU A 84 -14.21 5.43 -28.77
N LYS A 85 -14.44 4.71 -29.87
CA LYS A 85 -14.41 3.26 -29.93
C LYS A 85 -13.04 2.68 -29.56
N ARG A 86 -11.97 3.30 -30.05
CA ARG A 86 -10.58 2.91 -29.70
C ARG A 86 -10.23 3.20 -28.25
N ASP A 87 -10.72 4.32 -27.71
CA ASP A 87 -10.55 4.67 -26.31
C ASP A 87 -11.28 3.66 -25.41
N MET A 88 -12.51 3.26 -25.76
CA MET A 88 -13.24 2.19 -25.07
C MET A 88 -12.42 0.89 -25.02
N VAL A 89 -11.94 0.38 -26.17
CA VAL A 89 -11.11 -0.84 -26.19
C VAL A 89 -9.86 -0.71 -25.33
N THR A 90 -9.20 0.45 -25.39
CA THR A 90 -7.99 0.70 -24.59
C THR A 90 -8.30 0.67 -23.10
N ASP A 91 -9.39 1.31 -22.68
CA ASP A 91 -9.79 1.38 -21.28
C ASP A 91 -10.26 0.02 -20.75
N GLU A 92 -10.95 -0.79 -21.56
CA GLU A 92 -11.32 -2.15 -21.17
C GLU A 92 -10.10 -3.05 -20.97
N ILE A 93 -9.07 -2.92 -21.82
CA ILE A 93 -7.81 -3.65 -21.64
C ILE A 93 -7.09 -3.22 -20.37
N ARG A 94 -7.14 -1.93 -20.01
CA ARG A 94 -6.64 -1.44 -18.72
C ARG A 94 -7.41 -2.06 -17.56
N ASN A 95 -8.73 -1.99 -17.60
CA ASN A 95 -9.60 -2.54 -16.56
C ASN A 95 -9.36 -4.04 -16.34
N LYS A 96 -9.16 -4.81 -17.42
CA LYS A 96 -8.82 -6.24 -17.32
C LYS A 96 -7.44 -6.47 -16.69
N GLU A 97 -6.45 -5.64 -16.99
CA GLU A 97 -5.13 -5.75 -16.36
C GLU A 97 -5.19 -5.38 -14.88
N ASP A 98 -5.85 -4.27 -14.55
CA ASP A 98 -6.06 -3.82 -13.18
C ASP A 98 -6.83 -4.88 -12.37
N SER A 99 -7.85 -5.50 -12.96
CA SER A 99 -8.60 -6.60 -12.33
C SER A 99 -7.69 -7.79 -12.01
N LYS A 100 -6.75 -8.14 -12.90
CA LYS A 100 -5.75 -9.21 -12.64
C LYS A 100 -4.80 -8.83 -11.50
N LEU A 101 -4.38 -7.57 -11.45
CA LEU A 101 -3.52 -7.06 -10.37
C LEU A 101 -4.26 -7.10 -9.03
N VAL A 102 -5.52 -6.67 -9.00
CA VAL A 102 -6.39 -6.73 -7.81
C VAL A 102 -6.63 -8.18 -7.39
N GLN A 103 -6.97 -9.08 -8.32
CA GLN A 103 -7.13 -10.50 -8.04
C GLN A 103 -5.87 -11.10 -7.41
N LYS A 104 -4.70 -10.76 -7.95
CA LYS A 104 -3.41 -11.19 -7.39
C LYS A 104 -3.17 -10.60 -6.00
N ALA A 105 -3.52 -9.33 -5.78
CA ALA A 105 -3.39 -8.69 -4.48
C ALA A 105 -4.28 -9.37 -3.43
N VAL A 106 -5.53 -9.68 -3.75
CA VAL A 106 -6.46 -10.38 -2.85
C VAL A 106 -5.91 -11.76 -2.42
N GLN A 107 -5.15 -12.44 -3.29
CA GLN A 107 -4.51 -13.72 -2.97
C GLN A 107 -3.27 -13.59 -2.07
N GLN A 108 -2.82 -12.37 -1.76
CA GLN A 108 -1.66 -12.10 -0.92
C GLN A 108 -2.11 -11.67 0.49
N PRO A 109 -2.22 -12.58 1.47
CA PRO A 109 -2.87 -12.30 2.75
C PRO A 109 -2.15 -11.26 3.63
N GLN A 110 -0.88 -10.96 3.36
CA GLN A 110 -0.11 -9.93 4.07
C GLN A 110 0.09 -8.67 3.23
N GLN A 111 0.66 -8.80 2.02
CA GLN A 111 0.93 -7.65 1.15
C GLN A 111 -0.34 -7.07 0.54
N GLY A 112 -1.37 -7.88 0.34
CA GLY A 112 -2.67 -7.50 -0.19
C GLY A 112 -3.68 -7.04 0.85
N GLN A 113 -3.30 -6.87 2.11
CA GLN A 113 -4.25 -6.43 3.15
C GLN A 113 -4.94 -5.09 2.84
N TRP A 114 -4.31 -4.26 2.00
CA TRP A 114 -4.89 -3.01 1.54
C TRP A 114 -6.21 -3.18 0.79
N THR A 115 -6.51 -4.36 0.24
CA THR A 115 -7.81 -4.62 -0.40
C THR A 115 -8.98 -4.66 0.57
N ASN A 116 -8.72 -4.74 1.88
CA ASN A 116 -9.74 -4.86 2.94
C ASN A 116 -9.78 -3.63 3.86
N TRP A 117 -9.17 -2.51 3.46
CA TRP A 117 -9.02 -1.30 4.29
C TRP A 117 -10.20 -0.31 4.17
N ASP A 118 -11.43 -0.80 3.99
CA ASP A 118 -12.62 0.03 3.80
C ASP A 118 -12.88 1.02 4.96
N THR A 119 -12.43 0.67 6.16
CA THR A 119 -12.59 1.48 7.39
C THR A 119 -11.29 2.15 7.86
N ALA A 120 -10.17 1.94 7.16
CA ALA A 120 -8.90 2.49 7.58
C ALA A 120 -8.86 4.00 7.36
N ILE A 121 -8.39 4.75 8.36
CA ILE A 121 -8.17 6.19 8.22
C ILE A 121 -7.02 6.40 7.25
N GLN A 122 -7.29 7.10 6.15
CA GLN A 122 -6.27 7.43 5.17
C GLN A 122 -5.23 8.38 5.80
N ARG A 123 -3.97 7.96 5.78
CA ARG A 123 -2.85 8.84 6.04
C ARG A 123 -2.30 9.36 4.72
N SER A 124 -2.42 10.66 4.47
CA SER A 124 -1.73 11.29 3.35
C SER A 124 -0.22 11.35 3.65
N LEU A 125 0.59 10.83 2.74
CA LEU A 125 2.02 11.09 2.69
C LEU A 125 2.27 11.86 1.41
N ILE A 126 2.61 13.13 1.53
CA ILE A 126 2.94 13.95 0.37
C ILE A 126 4.36 13.58 -0.06
N TRP A 127 4.65 13.67 -1.36
CA TRP A 127 5.98 13.41 -1.89
C TRP A 127 7.07 14.23 -1.17
N ASN A 128 6.75 15.47 -0.81
CA ASN A 128 7.60 16.33 -0.02
C ASN A 128 7.93 15.74 1.37
N ASP A 129 6.93 15.17 2.05
CA ASP A 129 7.14 14.53 3.36
C ASP A 129 8.10 13.33 3.22
N ILE A 130 7.95 12.54 2.16
CA ILE A 130 8.80 11.37 1.90
C ILE A 130 10.25 11.80 1.69
N TRP A 131 10.51 12.87 0.94
CA TRP A 131 11.87 13.37 0.71
C TRP A 131 12.56 13.91 1.96
N HIS A 132 11.81 14.52 2.87
CA HIS A 132 12.35 15.10 4.09
C HIS A 132 12.31 14.16 5.30
N MET A 133 11.66 12.99 5.18
CA MET A 133 11.64 12.00 6.24
C MET A 133 12.92 11.16 6.26
N ALA A 134 13.44 10.91 7.46
CA ALA A 134 14.53 9.97 7.65
C ALA A 134 14.18 8.59 7.07
N PRO A 135 15.09 7.91 6.34
CA PRO A 135 14.81 6.63 5.67
C PRO A 135 14.26 5.55 6.61
N LEU A 136 14.79 5.46 7.83
CA LEU A 136 14.33 4.51 8.85
C LEU A 136 12.89 4.78 9.29
N ARG A 137 12.47 6.05 9.33
CA ARG A 137 11.11 6.44 9.70
C ARG A 137 10.10 6.01 8.63
N ILE A 138 10.44 6.23 7.36
CA ILE A 138 9.61 5.80 6.21
C ILE A 138 9.50 4.27 6.22
N SER A 139 10.63 3.60 6.38
CA SER A 139 10.71 2.13 6.41
C SER A 139 9.87 1.54 7.54
N PHE A 140 9.95 2.13 8.73
CA PHE A 140 9.12 1.75 9.87
C PHE A 140 7.64 1.96 9.57
N LEU A 141 7.26 3.11 9.02
CA LEU A 141 5.87 3.44 8.74
C LEU A 141 5.25 2.44 7.74
N ILE A 142 5.91 2.20 6.61
CA ILE A 142 5.43 1.24 5.61
C ILE A 142 5.31 -0.15 6.24
N ARG A 143 6.33 -0.61 6.98
CA ARG A 143 6.30 -1.93 7.62
C ARG A 143 5.25 -2.03 8.72
N SER A 144 4.95 -0.97 9.44
CA SER A 144 3.90 -0.97 10.47
C SER A 144 2.51 -1.14 9.86
N VAL A 145 2.26 -0.51 8.72
CA VAL A 145 0.97 -0.54 8.02
C VAL A 145 0.68 -1.92 7.46
N TYR A 146 1.68 -2.58 6.87
CA TYR A 146 1.54 -3.93 6.30
C TYR A 146 1.86 -5.06 7.31
N ASP A 147 1.98 -4.75 8.61
CA ASP A 147 2.35 -5.71 9.67
C ASP A 147 3.59 -6.55 9.28
N LEU A 148 4.64 -5.88 8.80
CA LEU A 148 5.95 -6.43 8.44
C LEU A 148 7.03 -6.11 9.47
N LEU A 149 6.65 -5.62 10.65
CA LEU A 149 7.58 -5.40 11.75
C LEU A 149 8.01 -6.74 12.37
N PRO A 150 9.19 -6.79 13.03
CA PRO A 150 9.73 -8.03 13.63
C PRO A 150 8.97 -8.43 14.92
N SER A 151 7.69 -8.75 14.80
CA SER A 151 6.87 -9.38 15.84
C SER A 151 7.19 -10.88 15.91
N ASN A 152 7.00 -11.55 17.06
CA ASN A 152 7.28 -13.00 17.12
C ASN A 152 6.43 -13.80 16.13
N ALA A 153 5.20 -13.36 15.83
CA ALA A 153 4.38 -13.98 14.77
C ALA A 153 5.05 -13.88 13.38
N ASN A 154 5.63 -12.73 13.05
CA ASN A 154 6.37 -12.55 11.79
C ASN A 154 7.72 -13.26 11.79
N LEU A 155 8.42 -13.31 12.92
CA LEU A 155 9.69 -14.05 13.03
C LEU A 155 9.48 -15.55 12.79
N VAL A 156 8.38 -16.13 13.28
CA VAL A 156 8.00 -17.52 12.96
C VAL A 156 7.72 -17.68 11.47
N ARG A 157 6.94 -16.75 10.88
CA ARG A 157 6.66 -16.75 9.44
C ARG A 157 7.93 -16.66 8.59
N TRP A 158 8.95 -15.96 9.06
CA TRP A 158 10.25 -15.84 8.40
C TRP A 158 11.25 -16.94 8.77
N VAL A 159 10.82 -17.97 9.51
CA VAL A 159 11.66 -19.10 9.93
C VAL A 159 12.89 -18.62 10.74
N LYS A 160 12.71 -17.56 11.54
CA LYS A 160 13.73 -17.01 12.45
C LYS A 160 13.49 -17.38 13.92
N LYS A 161 12.32 -17.94 14.23
CA LYS A 161 11.91 -18.32 15.59
C LYS A 161 10.89 -19.46 15.50
N ASP A 162 10.81 -20.30 16.53
CA ASP A 162 9.87 -21.43 16.53
C ASP A 162 8.50 -21.06 17.11
N ASN A 163 8.46 -20.13 18.07
CA ASN A 163 7.26 -19.83 18.85
C ASN A 163 6.77 -18.38 18.65
N PRO A 164 5.48 -18.17 18.29
CA PRO A 164 4.91 -16.85 18.04
C PRO A 164 4.38 -16.17 19.32
N LYS A 165 4.66 -16.75 20.49
CA LYS A 165 4.10 -16.31 21.78
C LYS A 165 4.74 -15.02 22.26
N CYS A 166 3.94 -14.18 22.91
CA CYS A 166 4.37 -12.97 23.58
C CYS A 166 5.13 -13.33 24.85
N PRO A 167 6.33 -12.77 25.08
CA PRO A 167 7.09 -13.02 26.32
C PRO A 167 6.35 -12.59 27.59
N LEU A 168 5.41 -11.64 27.49
CA LEU A 168 4.68 -11.09 28.63
C LEU A 168 3.37 -11.82 28.88
N SER A 169 2.55 -12.01 27.84
CA SER A 169 1.17 -12.48 27.97
C SER A 169 0.94 -13.90 27.48
N GLN A 170 1.97 -14.56 26.93
CA GLN A 170 1.94 -15.90 26.31
C GLN A 170 0.98 -16.07 25.11
N GLY A 171 0.14 -15.07 24.78
CA GLY A 171 -0.70 -15.04 23.59
C GLY A 171 0.10 -14.81 22.30
N ARG A 172 -0.52 -14.95 21.13
CA ARG A 172 0.14 -14.71 19.84
C ARG A 172 0.58 -13.24 19.71
N GLN A 173 1.86 -13.00 19.48
CA GLN A 173 2.44 -11.65 19.39
C GLN A 173 2.46 -11.15 17.94
N THR A 174 1.38 -10.49 17.53
CA THR A 174 1.29 -9.68 16.31
C THR A 174 1.81 -8.26 16.56
N THR A 175 1.97 -7.44 15.52
CA THR A 175 2.32 -6.01 15.70
C THR A 175 1.24 -5.28 16.50
N GLU A 176 -0.04 -5.51 16.21
CA GLU A 176 -1.17 -4.97 16.97
C GLU A 176 -1.11 -5.37 18.45
N HIS A 177 -0.79 -6.64 18.73
CA HIS A 177 -0.61 -7.10 20.11
C HIS A 177 0.46 -6.28 20.85
N VAL A 178 1.60 -6.01 20.22
CA VAL A 178 2.70 -5.26 20.84
C VAL A 178 2.34 -3.78 21.04
N LEU A 179 1.60 -3.19 20.09
CA LEU A 179 1.31 -1.76 20.08
C LEU A 179 0.11 -1.37 20.94
N SER A 180 -0.93 -2.21 21.03
CA SER A 180 -2.19 -1.84 21.69
C SER A 180 -2.87 -2.94 22.50
N SER A 181 -2.69 -4.22 22.12
CA SER A 181 -3.61 -5.28 22.56
C SER A 181 -3.01 -6.27 23.59
N CYS A 182 -1.84 -5.98 24.17
CA CYS A 182 -1.21 -6.83 25.19
C CYS A 182 -1.78 -6.54 26.59
N LYS A 183 -2.53 -7.51 27.15
CA LYS A 183 -3.14 -7.43 28.49
C LYS A 183 -2.14 -7.09 29.60
N VAL A 184 -0.98 -7.75 29.60
CA VAL A 184 0.06 -7.53 30.61
C VAL A 184 0.67 -6.13 30.46
N ALA A 185 0.97 -5.69 29.23
CA ALA A 185 1.48 -4.34 29.00
C ALA A 185 0.48 -3.24 29.39
N LEU A 186 -0.82 -3.49 29.18
CA LEU A 186 -1.90 -2.61 29.61
C LEU A 186 -1.99 -2.50 31.14
N SER A 187 -2.08 -3.63 31.85
CA SER A 187 -2.14 -3.65 33.33
C SER A 187 -0.92 -3.02 34.00
N GLN A 188 0.24 -3.14 33.36
CA GLN A 188 1.50 -2.54 33.79
C GLN A 188 1.57 -1.02 33.48
N GLY A 189 0.63 -0.45 32.74
CA GLY A 189 0.62 0.97 32.38
C GLY A 189 1.71 1.35 31.35
N ARG A 190 2.24 0.38 30.59
CA ARG A 190 3.30 0.65 29.60
C ARG A 190 2.80 1.53 28.44
N TYR A 191 1.54 1.36 28.04
CA TYR A 191 0.92 2.18 27.01
C TYR A 191 0.75 3.62 27.47
N THR A 192 0.23 3.82 28.69
CA THR A 192 0.14 5.13 29.34
C THR A 192 1.49 5.83 29.39
N TRP A 193 2.54 5.11 29.81
CA TRP A 193 3.89 5.67 29.85
C TRP A 193 4.39 6.12 28.46
N ARG A 194 4.22 5.29 27.42
CA ARG A 194 4.60 5.64 26.05
C ARG A 194 3.81 6.85 25.53
N HIS A 195 2.49 6.89 25.77
CA HIS A 195 1.64 8.00 25.36
C HIS A 195 2.06 9.30 26.06
N ASN A 196 2.23 9.26 27.39
CA ASN A 196 2.67 10.41 28.16
C ASN A 196 4.03 10.92 27.70
N ARG A 197 4.96 10.03 27.31
CA ARG A 197 6.24 10.46 26.76
C ARG A 197 6.07 11.24 25.46
N VAL A 198 5.21 10.79 24.55
CA VAL A 198 4.93 11.52 23.31
C VAL A 198 4.26 12.87 23.59
N LEU A 199 3.30 12.91 24.52
CA LEU A 199 2.63 14.16 24.92
C LEU A 199 3.60 15.15 25.55
N GLN A 200 4.58 14.68 26.33
CA GLN A 200 5.63 15.53 26.91
C GLN A 200 6.51 16.18 25.84
N GLU A 201 6.92 15.43 24.82
CA GLU A 201 7.72 15.99 23.70
C GLU A 201 6.90 16.97 22.85
N LEU A 202 5.60 16.71 22.66
CA LEU A 202 4.72 17.66 21.97
C LEU A 202 4.53 18.94 22.78
N ALA A 203 4.33 18.81 24.09
CA ALA A 203 4.22 19.95 25.00
C ALA A 203 5.50 20.79 25.01
N SER A 204 6.68 20.16 25.03
CA SER A 204 7.96 20.88 25.02
C SER A 204 8.16 21.69 23.73
N VAL A 205 7.83 21.11 22.56
CA VAL A 205 7.88 21.81 21.27
C VAL A 205 6.90 22.99 21.23
N ILE A 206 5.68 22.81 21.74
CA ILE A 206 4.66 23.88 21.76
C ILE A 206 5.08 25.02 22.70
N SER A 207 5.55 24.72 23.91
CA SER A 207 6.02 25.75 24.84
C SER A 207 7.23 26.51 24.27
N THR A 208 8.16 25.80 23.61
CA THR A 208 9.28 26.44 22.91
C THR A 208 8.79 27.38 21.80
N ALA A 209 7.80 26.95 21.00
CA ALA A 209 7.23 27.77 19.94
C ALA A 209 6.45 28.99 20.46
N LYS A 210 5.88 28.91 21.67
CA LYS A 210 5.20 30.03 22.35
C LYS A 210 6.18 31.03 23.00
N GLY A 211 7.48 30.76 22.98
CA GLY A 211 8.48 31.61 23.64
C GLY A 211 8.56 31.43 25.16
N GLU A 212 7.97 30.36 25.71
CA GLU A 212 8.09 30.01 27.12
C GLU A 212 9.44 29.31 27.35
N ILE A 213 10.26 29.84 28.27
CA ILE A 213 11.49 29.17 28.73
C ILE A 213 11.10 27.84 29.38
N GLN A 214 11.82 26.78 29.00
CA GLN A 214 11.63 25.39 29.43
C GLN A 214 11.12 25.27 30.87
N PRO A 215 10.01 24.56 31.15
CA PRO A 215 9.80 24.07 32.49
C PRO A 215 10.99 23.15 32.82
N SER A 216 11.69 23.47 33.89
CA SER A 216 12.79 22.69 34.43
C SER A 216 12.41 21.21 34.52
N SER A 217 13.41 20.34 34.49
CA SER A 217 13.33 18.86 34.54
C SER A 217 12.60 18.27 35.77
N THR A 218 11.87 19.09 36.49
CA THR A 218 11.07 18.80 37.68
C THR A 218 9.70 19.49 37.52
N SER A 219 8.88 19.03 36.58
CA SER A 219 7.43 19.25 36.67
C SER A 219 6.71 17.92 36.64
N SER A 220 6.18 17.60 37.80
CA SER A 220 5.45 16.39 38.14
C SER A 220 4.27 16.20 37.18
N THR A 221 4.33 15.11 36.39
CA THR A 221 3.19 14.28 36.02
C THR A 221 1.88 15.02 35.76
N VAL A 222 1.81 15.69 34.60
CA VAL A 222 0.60 16.38 34.12
C VAL A 222 -0.51 15.40 33.70
N PHE A 223 -0.18 14.13 33.43
CA PHE A 223 -1.15 13.14 32.93
C PHE A 223 -1.06 11.84 33.73
N THR A 224 -1.92 11.70 34.74
CA THR A 224 -2.11 10.47 35.52
C THR A 224 -3.47 9.87 35.23
N THR A 225 -3.51 8.55 35.05
CA THR A 225 -4.74 7.76 35.17
C THR A 225 -5.01 7.50 36.66
N GLU A 226 -6.24 7.11 37.03
CA GLU A 226 -6.69 6.91 38.43
C GLU A 226 -5.75 5.99 39.25
N ASP A 227 -4.99 5.10 38.59
CA ASP A 227 -4.02 4.18 39.20
C ASP A 227 -2.62 4.77 39.50
N GLY A 228 -2.42 6.08 39.33
CA GLY A 228 -1.17 6.77 39.66
C GLY A 228 0.01 6.56 38.68
N VAL A 229 1.15 7.20 38.99
CA VAL A 229 2.34 7.27 38.11
C VAL A 229 3.20 6.01 38.25
N LYS A 230 3.02 5.03 37.37
CA LYS A 230 3.96 3.89 37.26
C LYS A 230 5.20 4.33 36.48
N LYS A 231 6.29 4.67 37.18
CA LYS A 231 7.60 4.97 36.58
C LYS A 231 8.31 3.68 36.18
N TRP A 232 8.55 3.51 34.88
CA TRP A 232 9.36 2.42 34.34
C TRP A 232 10.80 2.91 34.13
N HIS A 233 11.74 2.32 34.85
CA HIS A 233 13.17 2.52 34.59
C HIS A 233 13.51 1.69 33.36
N GLY A 234 13.96 2.36 32.29
CA GLY A 234 14.34 1.68 31.05
C GLY A 234 15.50 0.74 31.30
N GLY A 235 15.22 -0.55 31.49
CA GLY A 235 16.22 -1.59 31.33
C GLY A 235 16.58 -1.64 29.86
N SER A 236 17.86 -1.41 29.54
CA SER A 236 18.39 -1.65 28.20
C SER A 236 18.27 -3.15 27.93
N VAL A 237 17.24 -3.54 27.18
CA VAL A 237 17.20 -4.88 26.60
C VAL A 237 18.08 -4.81 25.36
N ILE A 238 19.27 -5.40 25.43
CA ILE A 238 20.07 -5.72 24.25
C ILE A 238 19.21 -6.68 23.43
N ILE A 239 18.46 -6.14 22.47
CA ILE A 239 17.93 -6.96 21.40
C ILE A 239 19.15 -7.22 20.52
N ASN A 240 19.75 -8.41 20.64
CA ASN A 240 20.72 -8.93 19.68
C ASN A 240 19.99 -9.10 18.34
N ILE A 241 19.74 -7.98 17.66
CA ILE A 241 19.37 -7.96 16.25
C ILE A 241 20.72 -7.91 15.54
N CYS A 242 21.08 -9.04 14.94
CA CYS A 242 22.10 -9.22 13.90
C CYS A 242 23.18 -8.15 13.82
N GLU A 243 24.43 -8.54 14.14
CA GLU A 243 25.61 -7.94 13.54
C GLU A 243 25.37 -7.77 12.03
N ILE A 244 25.10 -6.53 11.61
CA ILE A 244 25.41 -6.11 10.26
C ILE A 244 26.89 -5.79 10.34
N THR A 245 27.73 -6.79 10.06
CA THR A 245 29.14 -6.57 9.71
C THR A 245 29.18 -5.60 8.54
N LEU A 246 29.31 -4.31 8.83
CA LEU A 246 29.88 -3.37 7.89
C LEU A 246 31.36 -3.74 7.80
N LEU A 247 31.73 -4.26 6.63
CA LEU A 247 33.10 -4.47 6.20
C LEU A 247 33.98 -3.29 6.68
N SER A 248 34.96 -3.63 7.51
CA SER A 248 36.11 -2.80 7.80
C SER A 248 36.85 -2.55 6.48
N SER A 249 36.95 -1.27 6.10
CA SER A 249 37.96 -0.80 5.15
C SER A 249 39.08 -0.15 5.96
N ASP A 250 40.17 -0.90 6.08
CA ASP A 250 41.57 -0.53 6.22
C ASP A 250 41.90 0.96 6.45
N HIS A 251 42.59 1.21 7.57
CA HIS A 251 43.61 2.25 7.63
C HIS A 251 44.94 1.64 8.10
N LEU A 252 45.80 1.36 7.13
CA LEU A 252 47.25 1.20 7.33
C LEU A 252 47.87 2.54 7.77
N PRO A 253 48.88 2.51 8.66
CA PRO A 253 49.94 3.50 8.64
C PRO A 253 51.27 2.86 8.19
N LEU A 254 51.97 3.55 7.32
CA LEU A 254 53.42 3.46 7.10
C LEU A 254 53.99 4.88 7.32
N PRO A 255 55.28 5.07 7.63
CA PRO A 255 56.35 4.08 7.84
C PRO A 255 56.71 3.82 9.31
#